data_AF-A0A538LN33-F1
#
_entry.id   AF-A0A538LN33-F1
#
_cell.length_a   1.000
_cell.length_b   1.000
_cell.length_c   1.000
_cell.angle_alpha   90.00
_cell.angle_beta   90.00
_cell.angle_gamma   90.00
#
_symmetry.space_group_name_H-M   'P 1'
#
loop_
_entity.id
_entity.type
_entity.pdbx_description
1 polymer ?
#
loop_
_entity_poly.entity_id
_entity_poly.type
_entity_poly.pdbx_seq_one_letter_code
_entity_poly.pdbx_strand_id
1 'polypeptide(L)'
;MDERYPIGETGSAWIAVLRHDREEGYRRWSVALGLRGGEGTIHLPGHYPAVLARRLRMADARFTPGARATRDEFLDLTALVRDGDETLAVSSSARSPVRVTLEVPRDELEDVARLLDRASELIEELRQGLGMVPDSVPDAF
;
A
#
# COMPACT_ATOMS: atom_id res chain seq x y z
N MET A 1 -16.21 -11.72 -10.11
CA MET A 1 -15.49 -12.34 -8.99
C MET A 1 -14.24 -11.51 -8.82
N ASP A 2 -14.01 -10.94 -7.64
CA ASP A 2 -12.83 -10.09 -7.48
C ASP A 2 -11.60 -11.00 -7.33
N GLU A 3 -10.65 -10.89 -8.26
CA GLU A 3 -9.42 -11.68 -8.24
C GLU A 3 -8.39 -11.00 -7.32
N ARG A 4 -7.66 -11.79 -6.55
CA ARG A 4 -6.62 -11.30 -5.63
C ARG A 4 -5.27 -11.87 -6.03
N TYR A 5 -4.29 -10.96 -6.15
CA TYR A 5 -2.92 -11.25 -6.53
C TYR A 5 -1.99 -10.82 -5.39
N PRO A 6 -1.52 -11.75 -4.54
CA PRO A 6 -0.53 -11.46 -3.52
C PRO A 6 0.76 -10.90 -4.13
N ILE A 7 1.27 -9.80 -3.58
CA ILE A 7 2.55 -9.21 -4.00
C ILE A 7 3.66 -9.61 -3.04
N GLY A 8 3.37 -9.63 -1.74
CA GLY A 8 4.29 -10.05 -0.70
C GLY A 8 3.95 -9.45 0.66
N GLU A 9 4.84 -9.68 1.61
CA GLU A 9 4.72 -9.26 3.00
C GLU A 9 6.06 -8.80 3.56
N THR A 10 5.98 -8.00 4.62
CA THR A 10 7.08 -7.59 5.50
C THR A 10 6.85 -8.20 6.89
N GLY A 11 7.65 -7.77 7.88
CA GLY A 11 7.43 -8.18 9.27
C GLY A 11 6.06 -7.75 9.80
N SER A 12 5.60 -6.55 9.42
CA SER A 12 4.38 -5.95 9.93
C SER A 12 3.25 -5.78 8.91
N ALA A 13 3.49 -5.89 7.61
CA ALA A 13 2.51 -5.53 6.58
C ALA A 13 2.42 -6.54 5.43
N TRP A 14 1.29 -6.56 4.73
CA TRP A 14 1.09 -7.34 3.50
C TRP A 14 0.47 -6.48 2.40
N ILE A 15 0.78 -6.82 1.15
CA ILE A 15 0.30 -6.10 -0.04
C ILE A 15 -0.28 -7.09 -1.04
N ALA A 16 -1.47 -6.76 -1.58
CA ALA A 16 -2.10 -7.50 -2.66
C ALA A 16 -2.74 -6.57 -3.68
N VAL A 17 -2.69 -6.94 -4.96
CA VAL A 17 -3.47 -6.31 -6.03
C VAL A 17 -4.82 -7.01 -6.13
N LEU A 18 -5.89 -6.22 -6.30
CA LEU A 18 -7.26 -6.69 -6.47
C LEU A 18 -7.78 -6.25 -7.84
N ARG A 19 -8.44 -7.16 -8.54
CA ARG A 19 -9.11 -6.90 -9.81
C ARG A 19 -10.62 -6.86 -9.61
N HIS A 20 -11.26 -5.84 -10.17
CA HIS A 20 -12.70 -5.60 -10.13
C HIS A 20 -13.31 -5.81 -11.52
N ASP A 21 -14.10 -6.86 -11.69
CA ASP A 21 -14.62 -7.26 -13.01
C ASP A 21 -15.52 -6.23 -13.70
N ARG A 22 -16.15 -5.34 -12.93
CA ARG A 22 -17.15 -4.38 -13.44
C ARG A 22 -16.58 -3.07 -13.95
N GLU A 23 -15.27 -2.86 -13.79
CA GLU A 23 -14.61 -1.58 -14.07
C GLU A 23 -13.61 -1.70 -15.23
N GLU A 24 -13.13 -0.55 -15.72
CA GLU A 24 -12.14 -0.46 -16.81
C GLU A 24 -10.94 0.40 -16.44
N GLY A 25 -9.85 0.27 -17.20
CA GLY A 25 -8.61 1.01 -16.97
C GLY A 25 -8.08 0.83 -15.55
N TYR A 26 -7.64 1.90 -14.90
CA TYR A 26 -7.17 1.84 -13.50
C TYR A 26 -8.27 1.59 -12.47
N ARG A 27 -9.55 1.82 -12.81
CA ARG A 27 -10.65 1.54 -11.87
C ARG A 27 -10.91 0.04 -11.70
N ARG A 28 -10.48 -0.76 -12.69
CA ARG A 28 -10.42 -2.22 -12.60
C ARG A 28 -9.47 -2.72 -11.52
N TRP A 29 -8.58 -1.89 -11.00
CA TRP A 29 -7.53 -2.33 -10.09
C TRP A 29 -7.54 -1.53 -8.80
N SER A 30 -7.33 -2.20 -7.68
CA SER A 30 -6.96 -1.56 -6.42
C SER A 30 -5.82 -2.31 -5.74
N VAL A 31 -5.13 -1.66 -4.82
CA VAL A 31 -4.09 -2.27 -3.99
C VAL A 31 -4.56 -2.27 -2.56
N ALA A 32 -4.57 -3.43 -1.92
CA ALA A 32 -4.80 -3.55 -0.49
C ALA A 32 -3.45 -3.56 0.23
N LEU A 33 -3.28 -2.66 1.18
CA LEU A 33 -2.19 -2.62 2.16
C LEU A 33 -2.80 -2.90 3.53
N GLY A 34 -2.35 -3.97 4.19
CA GLY A 34 -2.85 -4.33 5.53
C GLY A 34 -1.73 -4.67 6.49
N LEU A 35 -2.05 -4.71 7.78
CA LEU A 35 -1.13 -5.16 8.83
C LEU A 35 -1.18 -6.68 9.01
N ARG A 36 -0.04 -7.27 9.32
CA ARG A 36 0.12 -8.67 9.71
C ARG A 36 -0.51 -8.85 11.09
N GLY A 37 -1.75 -9.33 11.13
CA GLY A 37 -2.59 -9.38 12.34
C GLY A 37 -4.06 -9.01 12.09
N GLY A 38 -4.36 -8.40 10.93
CA GLY A 38 -5.74 -8.14 10.49
C GLY A 38 -6.39 -6.91 11.12
N GLU A 39 -5.63 -6.10 11.86
CA GLU A 39 -6.13 -4.94 12.61
C GLU A 39 -6.62 -3.80 11.69
N GLY A 40 -6.13 -3.74 10.46
CA GLY A 40 -6.56 -2.75 9.48
C GLY A 40 -6.11 -3.08 8.06
N THR A 41 -6.87 -2.57 7.09
CA THR A 41 -6.52 -2.62 5.66
C THR A 41 -6.97 -1.32 4.99
N ILE A 42 -6.10 -0.75 4.18
CA ILE A 42 -6.36 0.42 3.35
C ILE A 42 -6.35 -0.02 1.88
N HIS A 43 -7.41 0.33 1.16
CA HIS A 43 -7.50 0.12 -0.29
C HIS A 43 -7.11 1.39 -1.03
N LEU A 44 -6.16 1.25 -1.96
CA LEU A 44 -5.61 2.31 -2.79
C LEU A 44 -6.11 2.16 -4.23
N PRO A 45 -6.39 3.26 -4.94
CA PRO A 45 -6.67 3.18 -6.37
C PRO A 45 -5.50 2.57 -7.16
N GLY A 46 -5.79 1.82 -8.23
CA GLY A 46 -4.77 1.10 -8.98
C GLY A 46 -3.65 1.95 -9.61
N HIS A 47 -3.87 3.25 -9.80
CA HIS A 47 -2.83 4.18 -10.30
C HIS A 47 -1.94 4.78 -9.19
N TYR A 48 -2.25 4.49 -7.93
CA TYR A 48 -1.64 5.14 -6.78
C TYR A 48 -0.44 4.41 -6.12
N PRO A 49 -0.19 3.09 -6.29
CA PRO A 49 0.82 2.41 -5.46
C PRO A 49 2.25 2.95 -5.65
N ALA A 50 2.70 3.23 -6.87
CA ALA A 50 4.01 3.87 -7.12
C ALA A 50 4.11 5.30 -6.52
N VAL A 51 2.98 6.02 -6.47
CA VAL A 51 2.92 7.33 -5.81
C VAL A 51 3.13 7.19 -4.31
N LEU A 52 2.47 6.21 -3.69
CA LEU A 52 2.67 5.91 -2.27
C LEU A 52 4.10 5.45 -1.98
N ALA A 53 4.67 4.55 -2.79
CA ALA A 53 6.04 4.07 -2.65
C ALA A 53 7.05 5.23 -2.57
N ARG A 54 6.98 6.17 -3.53
CA ARG A 54 7.81 7.37 -3.54
C ARG A 54 7.61 8.23 -2.30
N ARG A 55 6.37 8.35 -1.81
CA ARG A 55 6.04 9.15 -0.63
C ARG A 55 6.56 8.51 0.65
N LEU A 56 6.52 7.19 0.79
CA LEU A 56 7.12 6.47 1.93
C LEU A 56 8.62 6.77 2.00
N ARG A 57 9.35 6.64 0.88
CA ARG A 57 10.78 6.98 0.81
C ARG A 57 11.08 8.44 1.15
N MET A 58 10.25 9.36 0.67
CA MET A 58 10.40 10.79 1.02
C MET A 58 10.12 11.06 2.50
N ALA A 59 9.13 10.37 3.09
CA ALA A 59 8.79 10.48 4.49
C ALA A 59 9.90 9.94 5.39
N ASP A 60 10.49 8.80 5.03
CA ASP A 60 11.65 8.24 5.73
C ASP A 60 12.88 9.17 5.67
N ALA A 61 13.22 9.67 4.48
CA ALA A 61 14.34 10.57 4.28
C ALA A 61 14.21 11.90 5.05
N ARG A 62 12.99 12.29 5.42
CA ARG A 62 12.66 13.54 6.13
C ARG A 62 12.03 13.27 7.49
N PHE A 63 12.21 12.07 8.03
CA PHE A 63 11.53 11.62 9.23
C PHE A 63 11.75 12.61 10.37
N THR A 64 10.66 13.15 10.92
CA THR A 64 10.68 14.08 12.04
C THR A 64 9.50 13.73 12.94
N PRO A 65 9.72 13.23 14.16
CA PRO A 65 8.66 12.80 15.07
C PRO A 65 7.56 13.86 15.25
N GLY A 66 6.30 13.45 15.11
CA GLY A 66 5.13 14.33 15.21
C GLY A 66 4.88 15.21 13.98
N ALA A 67 5.80 15.24 13.01
CA ALA A 67 5.59 15.98 11.77
C ALA A 67 4.71 15.18 10.81
N ARG A 68 3.76 15.89 10.20
CA ARG A 68 3.05 15.39 9.02
C ARG A 68 4.03 15.38 7.85
N ALA A 69 4.43 14.19 7.42
CA ALA A 69 5.38 14.00 6.32
C ALA A 69 4.78 14.42 4.98
N THR A 70 3.53 14.00 4.71
CA THR A 70 2.82 14.38 3.48
C THR A 70 1.33 14.08 3.57
N ARG A 71 0.49 14.82 2.84
CA ARG A 71 -0.97 14.59 2.75
C ARG A 71 -1.46 14.83 1.34
N ASP A 72 -2.36 13.97 0.86
CA ASP A 72 -3.14 14.22 -0.37
C ASP A 72 -4.60 13.81 -0.21
N GLU A 73 -5.29 13.61 -1.33
CA GLU A 73 -6.69 13.21 -1.34
C GLU A 73 -6.94 11.77 -0.91
N PHE A 74 -5.93 10.90 -0.91
CA PHE A 74 -6.05 9.49 -0.55
C PHE A 74 -5.55 9.22 0.86
N LEU A 75 -4.38 9.76 1.23
CA LEU A 75 -3.70 9.43 2.49
C LEU A 75 -3.05 10.64 3.18
N ASP A 76 -2.91 10.50 4.50
CA ASP A 76 -2.08 11.33 5.37
C ASP A 76 -0.96 10.46 5.97
N LEU A 77 0.29 10.91 5.85
CA LEU A 77 1.47 10.24 6.39
C LEU A 77 2.04 11.08 7.53
N THR A 78 2.13 10.50 8.73
CA THR A 78 2.64 11.18 9.93
C THR A 78 3.73 10.33 10.56
N ALA A 79 4.88 10.93 10.85
CA ALA A 79 5.96 10.27 11.58
C ALA A 79 5.60 10.23 13.06
N LEU A 80 5.64 9.03 13.65
CA LEU A 80 5.32 8.79 15.06
C LEU A 80 6.52 8.15 15.75
N VAL A 81 6.67 8.45 17.04
CA VAL A 81 7.59 7.74 17.93
C VAL A 81 6.81 7.37 19.17
N ARG A 82 6.80 6.07 19.49
CA ARG A 82 6.10 5.55 20.66
C ARG A 82 6.97 4.50 21.33
N ASP A 83 7.20 4.65 22.63
CA ASP A 83 8.01 3.72 23.42
C ASP A 83 9.43 3.45 22.86
N GLY A 84 9.96 4.38 22.06
CA GLY A 84 11.25 4.27 21.40
C GLY A 84 11.19 3.74 19.96
N ASP A 85 10.04 3.21 19.54
CA ASP A 85 9.82 2.70 18.18
C ASP A 85 9.40 3.82 17.24
N GLU A 86 10.10 3.95 16.11
CA GLU A 86 9.79 4.89 15.05
C GLU A 86 8.88 4.24 14.02
N THR A 87 7.69 4.82 13.80
CA THR A 87 6.72 4.34 12.83
C THR A 87 6.24 5.46 11.91
N LEU A 88 5.75 5.10 10.74
CA LEU A 88 4.99 5.99 9.87
C LEU A 88 3.52 5.59 9.92
N ALA A 89 2.68 6.46 10.45
CA ALA A 89 1.24 6.30 10.39
C ALA A 89 0.74 6.64 8.98
N VAL A 90 0.20 5.62 8.31
CA VAL A 90 -0.50 5.71 7.03
C VAL A 90 -1.99 5.76 7.31
N SER A 91 -2.57 6.96 7.30
CA SER A 91 -4.01 7.15 7.53
C SER A 91 -4.79 7.34 6.24
N SER A 92 -5.96 6.73 6.14
CA SER A 92 -6.97 7.13 5.14
C SER A 92 -7.30 8.62 5.30
N SER A 93 -7.44 9.33 4.18
CA SER A 93 -7.70 10.78 4.21
C SER A 93 -9.07 11.10 4.80
N ALA A 94 -9.29 12.37 5.13
CA ALA A 94 -10.56 12.89 5.65
C ALA A 94 -11.76 12.72 4.70
N ARG A 95 -11.55 12.31 3.44
CA ARG A 95 -12.64 11.97 2.51
C ARG A 95 -13.20 10.56 2.74
N SER A 96 -12.49 9.71 3.50
CA SER A 96 -13.01 8.42 3.91
C SER A 96 -14.02 8.60 5.06
N PRO A 97 -15.22 7.98 4.98
CA PRO A 97 -16.20 8.05 6.07
C PRO A 97 -15.70 7.38 7.36
N VAL A 98 -14.69 6.50 7.25
CA VAL A 98 -14.00 5.86 8.36
C VAL A 98 -12.50 6.10 8.24
N ARG A 99 -11.90 6.62 9.31
CA ARG A 99 -10.45 6.80 9.40
C ARG A 99 -9.79 5.50 9.85
N VAL A 100 -9.02 4.89 8.95
CA VAL A 100 -8.18 3.73 9.23
C VAL A 100 -6.74 4.21 9.22
N THR A 101 -5.96 3.83 10.22
CA THR A 101 -4.53 4.14 10.29
C THR A 101 -3.75 2.84 10.44
N LEU A 102 -2.73 2.67 9.62
CA LEU A 102 -1.76 1.58 9.74
C LEU A 102 -0.44 2.20 10.18
N GLU A 103 0.20 1.65 11.21
CA GLU A 103 1.54 2.07 11.62
C GLU A 103 2.56 1.11 11.03
N VAL A 104 3.40 1.61 10.13
CA VAL A 104 4.46 0.82 9.50
C VAL A 104 5.79 1.16 10.19
N PRO A 105 6.53 0.16 10.72
CA PRO A 105 7.86 0.38 11.29
C PRO A 105 8.77 1.08 10.29
N ARG A 106 9.56 2.04 10.78
CA ARG A 106 10.40 2.88 9.92
C ARG A 106 11.41 2.06 9.12
N ASP A 107 11.98 1.04 9.75
CA ASP A 107 12.94 0.10 9.14
C ASP A 107 12.32 -0.78 8.05
N GLU A 108 11.00 -0.94 8.03
CA GLU A 108 10.28 -1.67 6.98
C GLU A 108 9.79 -0.78 5.81
N LEU A 109 9.92 0.55 5.90
CA LEU A 109 9.33 1.47 4.90
C LEU A 109 9.84 1.25 3.48
N GLU A 110 11.13 0.96 3.31
CA GLU A 110 11.71 0.70 1.99
C GLU A 110 11.20 -0.63 1.41
N ASP A 111 11.00 -1.65 2.23
CA ASP A 111 10.47 -2.93 1.76
C ASP A 111 8.99 -2.82 1.38
N VAL A 112 8.19 -2.09 2.17
CA VAL A 112 6.81 -1.74 1.79
C VAL A 112 6.79 -0.93 0.49
N ALA A 113 7.71 0.04 0.31
CA ALA A 113 7.80 0.81 -0.92
C ALA A 113 8.14 -0.07 -2.14
N ARG A 114 9.03 -1.05 -2.01
CA ARG A 114 9.34 -2.01 -3.08
C ARG A 114 8.15 -2.89 -3.44
N LEU A 115 7.40 -3.36 -2.45
CA LEU A 115 6.18 -4.15 -2.69
C LEU A 115 5.11 -3.30 -3.41
N LEU A 116 4.99 -2.02 -3.08
CA LEU A 116 4.10 -1.10 -3.80
C LEU A 116 4.55 -0.84 -5.24
N ASP A 117 5.85 -0.71 -5.50
CA ASP A 117 6.36 -0.58 -6.87
C ASP A 117 6.05 -1.84 -7.69
N ARG A 118 6.27 -3.05 -7.13
CA ARG A 118 5.88 -4.32 -7.77
C ARG A 118 4.38 -4.42 -8.03
N ALA A 119 3.55 -3.95 -7.10
CA ALA A 119 2.10 -3.89 -7.30
C ALA A 119 1.75 -2.98 -8.48
N SER A 120 2.45 -1.85 -8.63
CA SER A 120 2.27 -0.95 -9.76
C SER A 120 2.69 -1.59 -11.08
N GLU A 121 3.84 -2.29 -11.10
CA GLU A 121 4.34 -3.01 -12.27
C GLU A 121 3.33 -4.08 -12.73
N LEU A 122 2.84 -4.90 -11.81
CA LEU A 122 1.84 -5.93 -12.12
C LEU A 122 0.56 -5.31 -12.70
N ILE A 123 0.07 -4.21 -12.12
CA ILE A 123 -1.11 -3.51 -12.66
C ILE A 123 -0.86 -3.02 -14.08
N GLU A 124 0.32 -2.47 -14.38
CA GLU A 124 0.66 -2.04 -15.73
C GLU A 124 0.72 -3.21 -16.72
N GLU A 125 1.34 -4.33 -16.34
CA GLU A 125 1.42 -5.54 -17.17
C GLU A 125 0.04 -6.11 -17.49
N LEU A 126 -0.80 -6.27 -16.47
CA LEU A 126 -2.16 -6.80 -16.61
C LEU A 126 -3.08 -5.84 -17.36
N ARG A 127 -2.92 -4.52 -17.17
CA ARG A 127 -3.71 -3.48 -17.86
C ARG A 127 -3.38 -3.42 -19.35
N GLN A 128 -2.11 -3.60 -19.71
CA GLN A 128 -1.66 -3.56 -21.11
C GLN A 128 -1.96 -4.89 -21.86
N GLY A 129 -2.44 -5.91 -21.14
CA GLY A 129 -2.68 -7.25 -21.72
C GLY A 129 -1.38 -7.95 -22.15
N LEU A 130 -0.24 -7.50 -21.61
CA LEU A 130 1.10 -8.02 -21.94
C LEU A 130 1.53 -9.16 -20.99
N GLY A 131 0.90 -9.27 -19.82
CA GLY A 131 1.21 -10.32 -18.84
C GLY A 131 0.38 -11.58 -19.04
N MET A 132 1.05 -12.73 -19.20
CA MET A 132 0.45 -14.02 -18.89
C MET A 132 -0.13 -13.92 -17.47
N VAL A 133 -1.45 -14.04 -17.32
CA VAL A 133 -2.10 -14.10 -16.02
C VAL A 133 -1.46 -15.25 -15.26
N PRO A 134 -0.77 -15.01 -14.12
CA PRO A 134 -0.35 -16.11 -13.28
C PRO A 134 -1.65 -16.74 -12.74
N ASP A 135 -1.96 -17.97 -13.15
CA ASP A 135 -3.18 -18.68 -12.75
C ASP A 135 -3.30 -18.79 -11.21
N SER A 136 -2.21 -18.62 -10.47
CA SER A 136 -2.18 -18.42 -9.03
C SER A 136 -0.77 -18.01 -8.61
N VAL A 137 -0.61 -17.00 -7.77
CA VAL A 137 0.60 -16.91 -6.93
C VAL A 137 0.34 -17.81 -5.73
N PRO A 138 1.15 -18.87 -5.48
CA PRO A 138 0.89 -19.78 -4.38
C PRO A 138 0.89 -19.01 -3.06
N ASP A 139 -0.06 -19.34 -2.17
CA ASP A 139 -0.03 -18.90 -0.79
C ASP A 139 1.31 -19.32 -0.16
N ALA A 140 2.20 -18.35 0.02
CA ALA A 140 3.38 -18.52 0.84
C ALA A 140 2.96 -18.24 2.29
N PHE A 141 2.88 -19.35 3.04
CA PHE A 141 2.56 -19.52 4.46
C PHE A 141 2.96 -18.37 5.40
#